data_AF-A0A812VTU3-F1
#
_entry.id   AF-A0A812VTU3-F1
#
_cell.length_a   1.000
_cell.length_b   1.000
_cell.length_c   1.000
_cell.angle_alpha   90.00
_cell.angle_beta   90.00
_cell.angle_gamma   90.00
#
_symmetry.space_group_name_H-M   'P 1'
#
loop_
_entity.id
_entity.type
_entity.pdbx_description
1 polymer ?
#
loop_
_entity_poly.entity_id
_entity_poly.type
_entity_poly.pdbx_seq_one_letter_code
_entity_poly.pdbx_strand_id
1 'polypeptide(L)'
;MVAPGTEDMKYADYRSLLCKSQEFRIFVRDVLKTEDIGTYSEEYFNFTKMVRPGQYMDIEQFLVSGIMSKWGETDSGADHIPCIGDKDIQTAVALTIEDFPTKYLRAWVLQAGDPYRWSEVTERMGSVSAALIFSALLWSIILNLSLALAPVREDSSGAALVAWLMIGGPMMLINYIFMVVGLILFFVTHGRQLMAMSPFAGATESNTVTMSLFGLMLPVFVLGLLLGTISKVWADYTARKVPKMEAAESERVGDDAPAAGKEGEAVTAVAA
;
A
#
# COMPACT_ATOMS: atom_id res chain seq x y z
N MET A 1 12.41 13.48 30.23
CA MET A 1 11.02 13.14 29.85
C MET A 1 11.07 11.80 29.17
N VAL A 2 10.71 10.75 29.91
CA VAL A 2 10.69 9.37 29.42
C VAL A 2 9.47 9.25 28.52
N ALA A 3 9.67 8.85 27.26
CA ALA A 3 8.57 8.62 26.34
C ALA A 3 7.65 7.52 26.94
N PRO A 4 6.35 7.79 27.14
CA PRO A 4 5.41 6.75 27.55
C PRO A 4 5.42 5.65 26.48
N GLY A 5 5.42 4.42 26.98
CA GLY A 5 5.90 3.23 26.30
C GLY A 5 5.21 2.91 24.98
N THR A 6 5.97 2.29 24.11
CA THR A 6 5.56 1.60 22.88
C THR A 6 4.65 0.38 23.14
N GLU A 7 4.00 0.26 24.30
CA GLU A 7 3.07 -0.82 24.63
C GLU A 7 1.59 -0.41 24.54
N ASP A 8 1.26 0.89 24.43
CA ASP A 8 -0.12 1.38 24.27
C ASP A 8 -0.69 1.20 22.85
N MET A 9 0.02 0.45 22.00
CA MET A 9 -0.08 0.40 20.54
C MET A 9 -1.39 -0.16 19.92
N LYS A 10 -2.49 -0.38 20.67
CA LYS A 10 -3.59 -1.25 20.18
C LYS A 10 -5.04 -0.78 20.39
N TYR A 11 -5.31 0.44 20.88
CA TYR A 11 -6.66 0.76 21.38
C TYR A 11 -7.23 2.09 20.87
N ALA A 12 -8.18 2.05 19.93
CA ALA A 12 -9.21 3.08 19.75
C ALA A 12 -10.38 2.64 18.85
N ASP A 13 -10.61 1.34 18.67
CA ASP A 13 -11.82 0.85 18.02
C ASP A 13 -12.82 0.36 19.08
N TYR A 14 -14.09 0.29 18.70
CA TYR A 14 -15.18 -0.08 19.60
C TYR A 14 -14.91 -1.41 20.32
N ARG A 15 -14.32 -2.39 19.63
CA ARG A 15 -14.00 -3.72 20.17
C ARG A 15 -12.88 -3.68 21.20
N SER A 16 -11.80 -2.99 20.90
CA SER A 16 -10.68 -2.79 21.81
C SER A 16 -11.10 -2.05 23.07
N LEU A 17 -11.97 -1.04 22.94
CA LEU A 17 -12.54 -0.31 24.08
C LEU A 17 -13.45 -1.21 24.93
N LEU A 18 -14.26 -2.06 24.29
CA LEU A 18 -15.05 -3.07 25.00
C LEU A 18 -14.19 -4.05 25.78
N CYS A 19 -12.99 -4.40 25.31
CA CYS A 19 -12.06 -5.24 26.08
C CYS A 19 -11.40 -4.48 27.24
N LYS A 20 -10.95 -3.25 26.99
CA LYS A 20 -10.10 -2.49 27.91
C LYS A 20 -10.87 -1.84 29.07
N SER A 21 -12.02 -1.21 28.81
CA SER A 21 -12.64 -0.28 29.77
C SER A 21 -14.02 -0.76 30.24
N GLN A 22 -14.17 -0.97 31.56
CA GLN A 22 -15.47 -1.25 32.16
C GLN A 22 -16.42 -0.07 32.03
N GLU A 23 -15.92 1.15 32.19
CA GLU A 23 -16.70 2.37 32.04
C GLU A 23 -17.28 2.48 30.63
N PHE A 24 -16.49 2.15 29.60
CA PHE A 24 -16.97 2.13 28.23
C PHE A 24 -18.06 1.07 28.02
N ARG A 25 -17.92 -0.13 28.59
CA ARG A 25 -18.95 -1.19 28.50
C ARG A 25 -20.28 -0.75 29.12
N ILE A 26 -20.21 -0.08 30.28
CA ILE A 26 -21.39 0.49 30.95
C ILE A 26 -22.00 1.59 30.08
N PHE A 27 -21.18 2.49 29.54
CA PHE A 27 -21.63 3.55 28.64
C PHE A 27 -22.34 3.00 27.39
N VAL A 28 -21.78 1.95 26.77
CA VAL A 28 -22.38 1.26 25.62
C VAL A 28 -23.76 0.72 25.96
N ARG A 29 -23.86 0.00 27.09
CA ARG A 29 -25.15 -0.53 27.58
C ARG A 29 -26.16 0.61 27.76
N ASP A 30 -25.76 1.69 28.41
CA ASP A 30 -26.67 2.78 28.74
C ASP A 30 -27.18 3.48 27.48
N VAL A 31 -26.30 3.78 26.53
CA VAL A 31 -26.68 4.35 25.23
C VAL A 31 -27.63 3.44 24.46
N LEU A 32 -27.35 2.13 24.37
CA LEU A 32 -28.21 1.17 23.67
C LEU A 32 -29.58 0.98 24.35
N LYS A 33 -29.67 1.23 25.66
CA LYS A 33 -30.94 1.22 26.40
C LYS A 33 -31.78 2.46 26.18
N THR A 34 -31.15 3.62 26.03
CA THR A 34 -31.85 4.91 26.04
C THR A 34 -32.12 5.45 24.65
N GLU A 35 -31.24 5.18 23.69
CA GLU A 35 -31.35 5.72 22.34
C GLU A 35 -32.13 4.75 21.42
N ASP A 36 -32.96 5.32 20.56
CA ASP A 36 -33.54 4.61 19.42
C ASP A 36 -32.41 4.17 18.49
N ILE A 37 -32.47 2.91 18.04
CA ILE A 37 -31.51 2.30 17.10
C ILE A 37 -31.58 2.88 15.66
N GLY A 38 -32.20 4.05 15.50
CA GLY A 38 -32.26 4.79 14.23
C GLY A 38 -33.52 4.51 13.40
N THR A 39 -34.56 3.94 14.02
CA THR A 39 -35.83 3.63 13.36
C THR A 39 -36.80 4.82 13.36
N TYR A 40 -36.54 5.84 14.18
CA TYR A 40 -37.44 6.97 14.46
C TYR A 40 -38.81 6.55 15.01
N SER A 41 -38.90 5.31 15.51
CA SER A 41 -40.11 4.70 16.06
C SER A 41 -39.95 4.28 17.52
N GLU A 42 -38.93 4.80 18.22
CA GLU A 42 -38.66 4.47 19.63
C GLU A 42 -38.37 2.97 19.85
N GLU A 43 -37.79 2.30 18.84
CA GLU A 43 -37.34 0.91 19.02
C GLU A 43 -36.01 0.90 19.79
N TYR A 44 -36.03 0.26 20.96
CA TYR A 44 -34.85 0.08 21.80
C TYR A 44 -34.10 -1.20 21.44
N PHE A 45 -32.80 -1.20 21.68
CA PHE A 45 -31.95 -2.36 21.42
C PHE A 45 -32.37 -3.58 22.27
N ASN A 46 -32.65 -4.71 21.61
CA ASN A 46 -32.90 -5.97 22.31
C ASN A 46 -31.58 -6.63 22.74
N PHE A 47 -31.30 -6.65 24.04
CA PHE A 47 -30.08 -7.25 24.59
C PHE A 47 -30.03 -8.77 24.53
N THR A 48 -31.15 -9.46 24.35
CA THR A 48 -31.17 -10.91 24.19
C THR A 48 -31.29 -11.28 22.72
N LYS A 49 -30.16 -11.63 22.09
CA LYS A 49 -30.10 -11.97 20.66
C LYS A 49 -29.84 -13.47 20.48
N MET A 50 -30.49 -14.06 19.47
CA MET A 50 -30.22 -15.45 19.08
C MET A 50 -28.92 -15.50 18.27
N VAL A 51 -27.93 -16.25 18.76
CA VAL A 51 -26.63 -16.43 18.08
C VAL A 51 -26.66 -17.67 17.19
N ARG A 52 -27.37 -18.71 17.63
CA ARG A 52 -27.60 -19.97 16.90
C ARG A 52 -29.01 -20.49 17.20
N PRO A 53 -29.59 -21.39 16.38
CA PRO A 53 -30.90 -21.96 16.67
C PRO A 53 -30.99 -22.53 18.10
N GLY A 54 -31.85 -21.95 18.93
CA GLY A 54 -32.04 -22.34 20.34
C GLY A 54 -30.99 -21.81 21.32
N GLN A 55 -29.96 -21.08 20.86
CA GLN A 55 -28.92 -20.48 21.70
C GLN A 55 -29.03 -18.96 21.67
N TYR A 56 -29.30 -18.38 22.83
CA TYR A 56 -29.39 -16.94 23.03
C TYR A 56 -28.19 -16.43 23.83
N MET A 57 -27.77 -15.22 23.52
CA MET A 57 -26.76 -14.49 24.27
C MET A 57 -27.42 -13.28 24.91
N ASP A 58 -27.29 -13.17 26.23
CA ASP A 58 -27.60 -11.95 26.98
C ASP A 58 -26.40 -11.01 26.87
N ILE A 59 -26.50 -10.07 25.93
CA ILE A 59 -25.46 -9.09 25.65
C ILE A 59 -25.31 -8.14 26.84
N GLU A 60 -26.39 -7.80 27.55
CA GLU A 60 -26.34 -6.88 28.67
C GLU A 60 -25.47 -7.46 29.79
N GLN A 61 -25.80 -8.68 30.21
CA GLN A 61 -25.05 -9.36 31.25
C GLN A 61 -23.60 -9.60 30.83
N PHE A 62 -23.38 -9.97 29.55
CA PHE A 62 -22.06 -10.21 29.02
C PHE A 62 -21.17 -8.96 29.03
N LEU A 63 -21.70 -7.81 28.59
CA LEU A 63 -20.99 -6.53 28.59
C LEU A 63 -20.64 -6.09 30.02
N VAL A 64 -21.57 -6.17 30.97
CA VAL A 64 -21.32 -5.64 32.32
C VAL A 64 -20.44 -6.58 33.15
N SER A 65 -20.64 -7.89 33.03
CA SER A 65 -20.05 -8.88 33.95
C SER A 65 -19.28 -9.99 33.27
N GLY A 66 -19.70 -10.43 32.08
CA GLY A 66 -19.09 -11.56 31.38
C GLY A 66 -17.65 -11.29 30.95
N ILE A 67 -17.38 -10.11 30.38
CA ILE A 67 -16.03 -9.72 29.94
C ILE A 67 -15.09 -9.62 31.15
N MET A 68 -15.49 -8.92 32.20
CA MET A 68 -14.70 -8.79 33.43
C MET A 68 -14.44 -10.13 34.11
N SER A 69 -15.44 -11.00 34.18
CA SER A 69 -15.27 -12.32 34.81
C SER A 69 -14.28 -13.22 34.05
N LYS A 70 -14.17 -13.06 32.73
CA LYS A 70 -13.36 -13.94 31.88
C LYS A 70 -11.94 -13.41 31.68
N TRP A 71 -11.79 -12.09 31.56
CA TRP A 71 -10.53 -11.44 31.19
C TRP A 71 -9.99 -10.48 32.24
N GLY A 72 -10.79 -10.08 33.23
CA GLY A 72 -10.43 -9.04 34.20
C GLY A 72 -10.35 -7.63 33.58
N GLU A 73 -9.93 -6.67 34.39
CA GLU A 73 -9.47 -5.37 33.89
C GLU A 73 -8.01 -5.52 33.47
N THR A 74 -7.71 -5.16 32.22
CA THR A 74 -6.37 -5.29 31.65
C THR A 74 -5.75 -3.91 31.53
N ASP A 75 -4.94 -3.55 32.52
CA ASP A 75 -4.17 -2.29 32.53
C ASP A 75 -2.95 -2.34 31.59
N SER A 76 -2.54 -3.53 31.17
CA SER A 76 -1.36 -3.73 30.31
C SER A 76 -1.73 -3.76 28.83
N GLY A 77 -0.97 -3.04 28.01
CA GLY A 77 -1.14 -3.00 26.55
C GLY A 77 -0.94 -4.35 25.82
N ALA A 78 -0.47 -5.40 26.51
CA ALA A 78 -0.22 -6.70 25.93
C ALA A 78 -1.38 -7.70 26.12
N ASP A 79 -2.14 -7.62 27.21
CA ASP A 79 -3.02 -8.71 27.69
C ASP A 79 -4.43 -8.75 27.08
N HIS A 80 -4.79 -7.81 26.22
CA HIS A 80 -6.11 -7.73 25.60
C HIS A 80 -6.22 -8.44 24.24
N ILE A 81 -5.10 -8.88 23.61
CA ILE A 81 -5.16 -9.63 22.34
C ILE A 81 -6.03 -10.90 22.48
N PRO A 82 -5.90 -11.70 23.55
CA PRO A 82 -6.79 -12.84 23.78
C PRO A 82 -8.27 -12.44 23.88
N CYS A 83 -8.56 -11.31 24.55
CA CYS A 83 -9.91 -10.75 24.68
C CYS A 83 -10.49 -10.37 23.31
N ILE A 84 -9.72 -9.63 22.50
CA ILE A 84 -10.10 -9.28 21.13
C ILE A 84 -10.38 -10.55 20.33
N GLY A 85 -9.54 -11.58 20.44
CA GLY A 85 -9.68 -12.85 19.74
C GLY A 85 -10.85 -13.74 20.19
N ASP A 86 -11.51 -13.39 21.30
CA ASP A 86 -12.56 -14.22 21.88
C ASP A 86 -13.85 -14.24 21.05
N LYS A 87 -14.46 -15.42 20.92
CA LYS A 87 -15.66 -15.61 20.09
C LYS A 87 -16.88 -14.90 20.67
N ASP A 88 -17.03 -14.89 21.99
CA ASP A 88 -18.18 -14.26 22.64
C ASP A 88 -18.08 -12.74 22.50
N ILE A 89 -16.87 -12.19 22.62
CA ILE A 89 -16.62 -10.75 22.38
C ILE A 89 -16.83 -10.37 20.92
N GLN A 90 -16.32 -11.15 19.97
CA GLN A 90 -16.59 -10.91 18.55
C GLN A 90 -18.09 -10.94 18.24
N THR A 91 -18.83 -11.86 18.87
CA THR A 91 -20.28 -11.95 18.72
C THR A 91 -20.98 -10.73 19.31
N ALA A 92 -20.64 -10.33 20.53
CA ALA A 92 -21.20 -9.14 21.18
C ALA A 92 -20.89 -7.86 20.39
N VAL A 93 -19.66 -7.71 19.89
CA VAL A 93 -19.26 -6.60 19.03
C VAL A 93 -20.10 -6.58 17.76
N ALA A 94 -20.19 -7.69 17.03
CA ALA A 94 -20.96 -7.76 15.79
C ALA A 94 -22.44 -7.42 16.01
N LEU A 95 -23.03 -7.85 17.12
CA LEU A 95 -24.43 -7.59 17.44
C LEU A 95 -24.71 -6.18 17.96
N THR A 96 -23.72 -5.46 18.47
CA THR A 96 -23.91 -4.13 19.07
C THR A 96 -23.39 -3.00 18.20
N ILE A 97 -22.34 -3.23 17.41
CA ILE A 97 -21.67 -2.15 16.65
C ILE A 97 -22.54 -1.58 15.53
N GLU A 98 -23.45 -2.38 14.96
CA GLU A 98 -24.38 -1.95 13.91
C GLU A 98 -25.42 -0.96 14.46
N ASP A 99 -25.90 -1.20 15.68
CA ASP A 99 -26.92 -0.39 16.35
C ASP A 99 -26.32 0.75 17.20
N PHE A 100 -25.02 0.72 17.51
CA PHE A 100 -24.37 1.72 18.35
C PHE A 100 -24.04 3.01 17.58
N PRO A 101 -24.62 4.17 17.95
CA PRO A 101 -24.41 5.39 17.17
C PRO A 101 -22.95 5.88 17.26
N THR A 102 -22.29 6.03 16.10
CA THR A 102 -20.87 6.44 16.02
C THR A 102 -20.59 7.80 16.68
N LYS A 103 -21.59 8.69 16.78
CA LYS A 103 -21.48 9.99 17.49
C LYS A 103 -21.10 9.81 18.96
N TYR A 104 -21.64 8.80 19.64
CA TYR A 104 -21.37 8.53 21.05
C TYR A 104 -20.01 7.90 21.25
N LEU A 105 -19.58 7.01 20.35
CA LEU A 105 -18.22 6.48 20.35
C LEU A 105 -17.19 7.63 20.30
N ARG A 106 -17.36 8.54 19.35
CA ARG A 106 -16.46 9.70 19.18
C ARG A 106 -16.49 10.63 20.40
N ALA A 107 -17.68 10.92 20.92
CA ALA A 107 -17.83 11.78 22.10
C ALA A 107 -17.16 11.17 23.34
N TRP A 108 -17.35 9.86 23.58
CA TRP A 108 -16.72 9.17 24.70
C TRP A 108 -15.20 9.18 24.59
N VAL A 109 -14.65 8.84 23.42
CA VAL A 109 -13.19 8.88 23.19
C VAL A 109 -12.61 10.28 23.42
N LEU A 110 -13.33 11.34 23.02
CA LEU A 110 -12.92 12.72 23.26
C LEU A 110 -12.93 13.11 24.75
N GLN A 111 -13.87 12.57 25.53
CA GLN A 111 -14.08 12.92 26.94
C GLN A 111 -13.24 12.07 27.90
N ALA A 112 -13.03 10.79 27.59
CA ALA A 112 -12.26 9.86 28.42
C ALA A 112 -10.78 10.25 28.55
N GLY A 113 -10.31 11.24 27.79
CA GLY A 113 -8.94 11.74 27.85
C GLY A 113 -7.90 10.74 27.31
N ASP A 114 -8.34 9.64 26.70
CA ASP A 114 -7.45 8.64 26.12
C ASP A 114 -6.86 9.24 24.81
N PRO A 115 -5.56 9.58 24.78
CA PRO A 115 -4.98 10.39 23.71
C PRO A 115 -4.75 9.62 22.41
N TYR A 116 -4.91 8.29 22.42
CA TYR A 116 -4.52 7.45 21.29
C TYR A 116 -5.71 7.11 20.39
N ARG A 117 -5.66 7.58 19.14
CA ARG A 117 -6.61 7.22 18.07
C ARG A 117 -5.91 6.25 17.13
N TRP A 118 -6.28 4.96 17.16
CA TRP A 118 -5.84 3.97 16.15
C TRP A 118 -6.07 4.45 14.72
N SER A 119 -7.18 5.18 14.52
CA SER A 119 -7.48 5.84 13.26
C SER A 119 -6.36 6.81 12.87
N GLU A 120 -5.74 7.54 13.80
CA GLU A 120 -4.70 8.51 13.50
C GLU A 120 -3.41 7.88 12.97
N VAL A 121 -2.90 6.78 13.53
CA VAL A 121 -1.69 6.13 12.98
C VAL A 121 -1.98 5.51 11.63
N THR A 122 -3.14 4.87 11.47
CA THR A 122 -3.58 4.29 10.20
C THR A 122 -3.81 5.39 9.15
N GLU A 123 -4.45 6.50 9.53
CA GLU A 123 -4.66 7.70 8.71
C GLU A 123 -3.34 8.39 8.36
N ARG A 124 -2.39 8.48 9.29
CA ARG A 124 -1.03 8.99 9.04
C ARG A 124 -0.27 8.10 8.07
N MET A 125 -0.28 6.78 8.25
CA MET A 125 0.34 5.85 7.31
C MET A 125 -0.34 5.90 5.93
N GLY A 126 -1.67 5.99 5.90
CA GLY A 126 -2.46 6.12 4.67
C GLY A 126 -2.21 7.43 3.93
N SER A 127 -2.12 8.54 4.65
CA SER A 127 -1.79 9.85 4.06
C SER A 127 -0.36 9.91 3.56
N VAL A 128 0.62 9.36 4.30
CA VAL A 128 2.01 9.24 3.83
C VAL A 128 2.09 8.34 2.60
N SER A 129 1.38 7.20 2.61
CA SER A 129 1.28 6.31 1.46
C SER A 129 0.74 7.02 0.23
N ALA A 130 -0.39 7.72 0.37
CA ALA A 130 -1.00 8.49 -0.71
C ALA A 130 -0.04 9.58 -1.20
N ALA A 131 0.59 10.33 -0.31
CA ALA A 131 1.56 11.37 -0.65
C ALA A 131 2.74 10.81 -1.44
N LEU A 132 3.29 9.66 -1.04
CA LEU A 132 4.38 8.99 -1.75
C LEU A 132 3.96 8.52 -3.15
N ILE A 133 2.79 7.90 -3.27
CA ILE A 133 2.27 7.40 -4.56
C ILE A 133 1.97 8.57 -5.52
N PHE A 134 1.28 9.62 -5.04
CA PHE A 134 1.00 10.81 -5.86
C PHE A 134 2.27 11.58 -6.23
N SER A 135 3.21 11.71 -5.30
CA SER A 135 4.52 12.30 -5.60
C SER A 135 5.24 11.49 -6.66
N ALA A 136 5.20 10.15 -6.56
CA ALA A 136 5.85 9.30 -7.54
C ALA A 136 5.23 9.40 -8.94
N LEU A 137 3.89 9.48 -9.00
CA LEU A 137 3.18 9.72 -10.26
C LEU A 137 3.56 11.07 -10.87
N LEU A 138 3.54 12.14 -10.08
CA LEU A 138 3.89 13.49 -10.54
C LEU A 138 5.34 13.55 -11.04
N TRP A 139 6.27 12.94 -10.30
CA TRP A 139 7.68 12.88 -10.69
C TRP A 139 7.88 12.09 -11.98
N SER A 140 7.12 11.01 -12.18
CA SER A 140 7.13 10.22 -13.41
C SER A 140 6.71 11.06 -14.62
N ILE A 141 5.68 11.90 -14.47
CA ILE A 141 5.23 12.82 -15.54
C ILE A 141 6.32 13.85 -15.85
N ILE A 142 6.91 14.45 -14.82
CA ILE A 142 7.96 15.47 -14.97
C ILE A 142 9.21 14.87 -15.63
N LEU A 143 9.67 13.70 -15.19
CA LEU A 143 10.83 13.04 -15.78
C LEU A 143 10.58 12.61 -17.23
N ASN A 144 9.38 12.13 -17.55
CA ASN A 144 9.00 11.77 -18.91
C ASN A 144 8.97 13.02 -19.81
N LEU A 145 8.37 14.12 -19.35
CA LEU A 145 8.36 15.38 -20.09
C LEU A 145 9.78 15.93 -20.27
N SER A 146 10.62 15.88 -19.23
CA SER A 146 12.03 16.26 -19.30
C SER A 146 12.79 15.46 -20.35
N LEU A 147 12.60 14.14 -20.39
CA LEU A 147 13.22 13.28 -21.38
C LEU A 147 12.68 13.54 -22.80
N ALA A 148 11.38 13.81 -22.94
CA ALA A 148 10.74 14.11 -24.21
C ALA A 148 11.18 15.45 -24.81
N LEU A 149 11.48 16.44 -23.97
CA LEU A 149 11.99 17.76 -24.36
C LEU A 149 13.52 17.79 -24.50
N ALA A 150 14.24 16.80 -23.97
CA ALA A 150 15.68 16.72 -24.12
C ALA A 150 16.06 16.43 -25.59
N PRO A 151 17.21 16.94 -26.09
CA PRO A 151 17.69 16.72 -27.46
C PRO A 151 18.12 15.28 -27.76
N VAL A 152 17.77 14.32 -26.90
CA VAL A 152 18.09 12.89 -26.97
C VAL A 152 17.64 12.25 -28.28
N ARG A 153 16.57 12.77 -28.90
CA ARG A 153 16.04 12.23 -30.16
C ARG A 153 16.85 12.66 -31.39
N GLU A 154 17.55 13.78 -31.30
CA GLU A 154 18.29 14.38 -32.42
C GLU A 154 19.78 14.01 -32.36
N ASP A 155 20.28 13.66 -31.18
CA ASP A 155 21.68 13.30 -30.97
C ASP A 155 21.94 11.82 -31.31
N SER A 156 22.58 11.57 -32.45
CA SER A 156 23.01 10.23 -32.87
C SER A 156 24.17 9.67 -32.04
N SER A 157 24.92 10.52 -31.34
CA SER A 157 26.07 10.11 -30.52
C SER A 157 25.66 9.52 -29.17
N GLY A 158 24.43 9.80 -28.72
CA GLY A 158 23.91 9.40 -27.41
C GLY A 158 24.48 10.19 -26.23
N ALA A 159 25.34 11.18 -26.46
CA ALA A 159 25.94 12.00 -25.41
C ALA A 159 24.88 12.76 -24.59
N ALA A 160 23.83 13.26 -25.24
CA ALA A 160 22.70 13.91 -24.59
C ALA A 160 21.93 12.97 -23.65
N LEU A 161 21.76 11.70 -24.04
CA LEU A 161 21.11 10.70 -23.18
C LEU A 161 21.96 10.39 -21.95
N VAL A 162 23.27 10.21 -22.14
CA VAL A 162 24.21 9.97 -21.04
C VAL A 162 24.21 11.16 -20.06
N ALA A 163 24.23 12.37 -20.59
CA ALA A 163 24.16 13.59 -19.78
C ALA A 163 22.85 13.68 -18.97
N TRP A 164 21.71 13.35 -19.59
CA TRP A 164 20.43 13.28 -18.88
C TRP A 164 20.44 12.18 -17.82
N LEU A 165 20.94 10.98 -18.14
CA LEU A 165 20.98 9.83 -17.23
C LEU A 165 21.81 10.08 -15.96
N MET A 166 22.82 10.94 -16.01
CA MET A 166 23.59 11.31 -14.81
C MET A 166 22.73 11.93 -13.71
N ILE A 167 21.65 12.63 -14.06
CA ILE A 167 20.74 13.27 -13.10
C ILE A 167 19.39 12.54 -13.08
N GLY A 168 18.78 12.34 -14.25
CA GLY A 168 17.49 11.69 -14.43
C GLY A 168 17.49 10.23 -13.97
N GLY A 169 18.59 9.50 -14.12
CA GLY A 169 18.72 8.11 -13.67
C GLY A 169 18.57 7.97 -12.14
N PRO A 170 19.38 8.66 -11.32
CA PRO A 170 19.20 8.70 -9.88
C PRO A 170 17.80 9.18 -9.44
N MET A 171 17.24 10.19 -10.11
CA MET A 171 15.89 10.67 -9.80
C MET A 171 14.82 9.61 -10.10
N MET A 172 14.93 8.87 -11.22
CA MET A 172 14.08 7.72 -11.52
C MET A 172 14.16 6.66 -10.42
N LEU A 173 15.38 6.35 -9.94
CA LEU A 173 15.56 5.37 -8.86
C LEU A 173 14.87 5.80 -7.55
N ILE A 174 15.05 7.05 -7.13
CA ILE A 174 14.39 7.60 -5.93
C ILE A 174 12.86 7.57 -6.10
N ASN A 175 12.37 7.92 -7.28
CA ASN A 175 10.95 7.87 -7.62
C ASN A 175 10.37 6.45 -7.47
N TYR A 176 11.09 5.43 -7.95
CA TYR A 176 10.70 4.02 -7.75
C TYR A 176 10.69 3.63 -6.27
N ILE A 177 11.65 4.09 -5.47
CA ILE A 177 11.67 3.84 -4.03
C ILE A 177 10.43 4.43 -3.37
N PHE A 178 10.04 5.67 -3.70
CA PHE A 178 8.81 6.28 -3.18
C PHE A 178 7.57 5.50 -3.56
N MET A 179 7.47 5.04 -4.81
CA MET A 179 6.35 4.22 -5.26
C MET A 179 6.27 2.90 -4.48
N VAL A 180 7.40 2.18 -4.31
CA VAL A 180 7.44 0.90 -3.60
C VAL A 180 7.09 1.07 -2.13
N VAL A 181 7.71 2.03 -1.44
CA VAL A 181 7.41 2.32 -0.02
C VAL A 181 5.97 2.77 0.15
N GLY A 182 5.48 3.63 -0.75
CA GLY A 182 4.08 4.09 -0.75
C GLY A 182 3.09 2.94 -0.90
N LEU A 183 3.34 2.00 -1.82
CA LEU A 183 2.52 0.80 -1.99
C LEU A 183 2.55 -0.12 -0.78
N ILE A 184 3.73 -0.36 -0.17
CA ILE A 184 3.82 -1.17 1.05
C ILE A 184 2.98 -0.54 2.16
N LEU A 185 3.12 0.78 2.38
CA LEU A 185 2.33 1.49 3.37
C LEU A 185 0.82 1.48 3.05
N PHE A 186 0.45 1.51 1.77
CA PHE A 186 -0.94 1.39 1.32
C PHE A 186 -1.53 0.06 1.78
N PHE A 187 -0.87 -1.06 1.49
CA PHE A 187 -1.35 -2.39 1.87
C PHE A 187 -1.37 -2.59 3.38
N VAL A 188 -0.37 -2.10 4.11
CA VAL A 188 -0.36 -2.14 5.58
C VAL A 188 -1.56 -1.35 6.15
N THR A 189 -1.80 -0.14 5.64
CA THR A 189 -2.89 0.72 6.08
C THR A 189 -4.24 0.09 5.76
N HIS A 190 -4.44 -0.34 4.52
CA HIS A 190 -5.67 -0.96 4.06
C HIS A 190 -5.96 -2.25 4.84
N GLY A 191 -4.92 -3.05 5.08
CA GLY A 191 -5.04 -4.26 5.88
C GLY A 191 -5.46 -3.99 7.32
N ARG A 192 -4.87 -2.97 7.97
CA ARG A 192 -5.29 -2.51 9.29
C ARG A 192 -6.73 -2.01 9.30
N GLN A 193 -7.14 -1.29 8.26
CA GLN A 193 -8.51 -0.81 8.11
C GLN A 193 -9.51 -1.97 7.96
N LEU A 194 -9.18 -2.98 7.14
CA LEU A 194 -10.01 -4.18 6.99
C LEU A 194 -10.12 -4.98 8.29
N MET A 195 -9.01 -5.13 9.04
CA MET A 195 -9.04 -5.79 10.34
C MET A 195 -9.91 -5.04 11.35
N ALA A 196 -9.87 -3.70 11.35
CA ALA A 196 -10.69 -2.88 12.23
C ALA A 196 -12.19 -2.96 11.90
N MET A 197 -12.53 -3.20 10.63
CA MET A 197 -13.93 -3.34 10.18
C MET A 197 -14.44 -4.78 10.25
N SER A 198 -13.55 -5.78 10.33
CA SER A 198 -13.94 -7.17 10.24
C SER A 198 -14.27 -7.77 11.62
N PRO A 199 -15.40 -8.50 11.75
CA PRO A 199 -15.68 -9.26 12.96
C PRO A 199 -14.69 -10.41 13.19
N PHE A 200 -14.01 -10.89 12.13
CA PHE A 200 -13.09 -12.02 12.17
C PHE A 200 -11.63 -11.58 12.02
N ALA A 201 -11.09 -10.85 12.99
CA ALA A 201 -9.75 -10.25 12.89
C ALA A 201 -8.66 -11.25 12.50
N GLY A 202 -8.59 -12.43 13.13
CA GLY A 202 -7.55 -13.43 12.83
C GLY A 202 -7.62 -14.03 11.43
N ALA A 203 -8.82 -14.33 10.93
CA ALA A 203 -9.00 -14.80 9.55
C ALA A 203 -8.72 -13.68 8.53
N THR A 204 -9.07 -12.45 8.91
CA THR A 204 -8.86 -11.25 8.08
C THR A 204 -7.38 -10.91 7.98
N GLU A 205 -6.62 -11.03 9.07
CA GLU A 205 -5.18 -10.84 9.08
C GLU A 205 -4.49 -11.78 8.10
N SER A 206 -4.78 -13.09 8.21
CA SER A 206 -4.22 -14.11 7.30
C SER A 206 -4.59 -13.83 5.84
N ASN A 207 -5.88 -13.57 5.56
CA ASN A 207 -6.34 -13.27 4.20
C ASN A 207 -5.75 -11.97 3.65
N THR A 208 -5.60 -10.94 4.49
CA THR A 208 -5.05 -9.64 4.10
C THR A 208 -3.58 -9.76 3.72
N VAL A 209 -2.77 -10.49 4.51
CA VAL A 209 -1.36 -10.72 4.19
C VAL A 209 -1.23 -11.48 2.87
N THR A 210 -2.03 -12.53 2.68
CA THR A 210 -2.04 -13.31 1.44
C THR A 210 -2.46 -12.46 0.24
N MET A 211 -3.57 -11.72 0.35
CA MET A 211 -4.05 -10.84 -0.73
C MET A 211 -3.08 -9.69 -1.03
N SER A 212 -2.42 -9.12 -0.03
CA SER A 212 -1.41 -8.07 -0.21
C SER A 212 -0.16 -8.60 -0.92
N LEU A 213 0.30 -9.81 -0.55
CA LEU A 213 1.40 -10.48 -1.24
C LEU A 213 1.07 -10.75 -2.71
N PHE A 214 -0.12 -11.29 -3.00
CA PHE A 214 -0.55 -11.49 -4.38
C PHE A 214 -0.73 -10.16 -5.13
N GLY A 215 -1.33 -9.16 -4.49
CA GLY A 215 -1.57 -7.84 -5.06
C GLY A 215 -0.28 -7.09 -5.40
N LEU A 216 0.81 -7.32 -4.68
CA LEU A 216 2.13 -6.76 -4.99
C LEU A 216 2.93 -7.63 -5.97
N MET A 217 2.99 -8.94 -5.73
CA MET A 217 3.84 -9.84 -6.50
C MET A 217 3.31 -10.05 -7.93
N LEU A 218 1.99 -10.09 -8.12
CA LEU A 218 1.41 -10.35 -9.43
C LEU A 218 1.73 -9.22 -10.43
N PRO A 219 1.50 -7.92 -10.13
CA PRO A 219 1.90 -6.84 -11.04
C PRO A 219 3.41 -6.81 -11.30
N VAL A 220 4.24 -7.03 -10.26
CA VAL A 220 5.70 -7.08 -10.43
C VAL A 220 6.11 -8.21 -11.36
N PHE A 221 5.52 -9.39 -11.21
CA PHE A 221 5.78 -10.53 -12.07
C PHE A 221 5.33 -10.29 -13.51
N VAL A 222 4.11 -9.77 -13.70
CA VAL A 222 3.56 -9.44 -15.03
C VAL A 222 4.41 -8.38 -15.72
N LEU A 223 4.77 -7.30 -15.02
CA LEU A 223 5.64 -6.26 -15.57
C LEU A 223 7.05 -6.79 -15.85
N GLY A 224 7.60 -7.62 -14.98
CA GLY A 224 8.90 -8.27 -15.20
C GLY A 224 8.91 -9.14 -16.46
N LEU A 225 7.86 -9.93 -16.67
CA LEU A 225 7.69 -10.72 -17.90
C LEU A 225 7.54 -9.84 -19.14
N LEU A 226 6.72 -8.78 -19.08
CA LEU A 226 6.53 -7.85 -20.19
C LEU A 226 7.83 -7.11 -20.54
N LEU A 227 8.54 -6.58 -19.54
CA LEU A 227 9.82 -5.90 -19.76
C LEU A 227 10.90 -6.85 -20.26
N GLY A 228 10.95 -8.08 -19.74
CA GLY A 228 11.88 -9.11 -20.21
C GLY A 228 11.63 -9.51 -21.66
N THR A 229 10.36 -9.69 -22.04
CA THR A 229 9.98 -10.01 -23.42
C THR A 229 10.27 -8.85 -24.38
N ILE A 230 9.91 -7.61 -24.01
CA ILE A 230 10.24 -6.41 -24.80
C ILE A 230 11.75 -6.27 -24.97
N SER A 231 12.53 -6.42 -23.89
CA SER A 231 14.00 -6.32 -23.92
C SER A 231 14.62 -7.36 -24.85
N LYS A 232 14.12 -8.61 -24.78
CA LYS A 232 14.57 -9.69 -25.67
C LYS A 232 14.25 -9.40 -27.13
N VAL A 233 13.00 -9.03 -27.43
CA VAL A 233 12.56 -8.73 -28.81
C VAL A 233 13.35 -7.54 -29.38
N TRP A 234 13.59 -6.52 -28.57
CA TRP A 234 14.40 -5.38 -28.96
C TRP A 234 15.84 -5.81 -29.26
N ALA A 235 16.50 -6.55 -28.34
CA ALA A 235 17.86 -7.04 -28.54
C ALA A 235 18.00 -7.89 -29.82
N ASP A 236 17.06 -8.80 -30.07
CA ASP A 236 17.03 -9.62 -31.29
C ASP A 236 16.85 -8.76 -32.55
N TYR A 237 16.02 -7.70 -32.48
CA TYR A 237 15.81 -6.77 -33.58
C TYR A 237 17.09 -5.97 -33.90
N THR A 238 17.74 -5.38 -32.89
CA THR A 238 18.98 -4.62 -33.09
C THR A 238 20.09 -5.51 -33.63
N ALA A 239 20.25 -6.72 -33.08
CA ALA A 239 21.26 -7.69 -33.54
C ALA A 239 21.10 -8.06 -35.03
N ARG A 240 19.86 -8.10 -35.54
CA ARG A 240 19.60 -8.41 -36.97
C ARG A 240 19.74 -7.20 -37.90
N LYS A 241 19.45 -5.99 -37.41
CA LYS A 241 19.30 -4.81 -38.27
C LYS A 241 20.58 -3.98 -38.37
N VAL A 242 21.36 -3.87 -37.30
CA VAL A 242 22.61 -3.09 -37.28
C VAL A 242 23.61 -3.57 -38.34
N PRO A 243 23.92 -4.88 -38.45
CA PRO A 243 24.88 -5.35 -39.46
C PRO A 243 24.43 -5.08 -40.91
N LYS A 244 23.11 -5.08 -41.16
CA LYS A 244 22.55 -4.79 -42.48
C LYS A 244 22.69 -3.32 -42.85
N MET A 245 22.62 -2.41 -41.88
CA MET A 245 22.82 -0.99 -42.13
C MET A 245 24.29 -0.68 -42.39
N GLU A 246 25.22 -1.26 -41.61
CA GLU A 246 26.66 -1.12 -41.83
C GLU A 246 27.11 -1.67 -43.20
N ALA A 247 26.53 -2.79 -43.63
CA ALA A 247 26.80 -3.34 -44.96
C ALA A 247 26.29 -2.42 -46.08
N ALA A 248 25.07 -1.87 -45.94
CA ALA A 248 24.50 -0.96 -46.94
C ALA A 248 25.25 0.40 -47.01
N GLU A 249 25.80 0.86 -45.88
CA GLU A 249 26.60 2.09 -45.83
C GLU A 249 27.98 1.89 -46.42
N SER A 250 28.64 0.76 -46.17
CA SER A 250 29.94 0.45 -46.79
C SER A 250 29.85 0.26 -48.31
N GLU A 251 28.74 -0.28 -48.82
CA GLU A 251 28.46 -0.37 -50.27
C GLU A 251 28.29 1.01 -50.91
N ARG A 252 27.53 1.93 -50.28
CA ARG A 252 27.39 3.32 -50.77
C ARG A 252 28.70 4.09 -50.79
N VAL A 253 29.52 3.98 -49.73
CA VAL A 253 30.82 4.67 -49.68
C VAL A 253 31.79 4.09 -50.72
N GLY A 254 31.67 2.81 -51.06
CA GLY A 254 32.45 2.17 -52.12
C GLY A 254 32.08 2.67 -53.53
N ASP A 255 30.80 2.89 -53.80
CA ASP A 255 30.31 3.37 -55.11
C ASP A 255 30.63 4.86 -55.36
N ASP A 256 30.67 5.67 -54.29
CA ASP A 256 30.99 7.11 -54.38
C ASP A 256 32.50 7.43 -54.29
N ALA A 257 33.35 6.42 -54.09
CA ALA A 257 34.80 6.62 -54.10
C ALA A 257 35.28 6.99 -55.51
N PRO A 258 35.80 8.22 -55.74
CA PRO A 258 36.24 8.63 -57.07
C PRO A 258 37.34 7.67 -57.54
N ALA A 259 37.22 7.20 -58.78
CA ALA A 259 38.21 6.35 -59.44
C ALA A 259 39.58 7.07 -59.48
N ALA A 260 40.33 6.95 -58.39
CA ALA A 260 41.66 7.52 -58.27
C ALA A 260 42.59 6.73 -59.20
N GLY A 261 42.79 7.31 -60.38
CA GLY A 261 43.89 7.17 -61.31
C GLY A 261 44.73 5.89 -61.21
N LYS A 262 44.40 4.91 -62.05
CA LYS A 262 45.42 4.05 -62.66
C LYS A 262 46.08 4.81 -63.81
N GLU A 263 46.86 5.83 -63.52
CA GLU A 263 47.75 6.46 -64.52
C GLU A 263 49.16 6.63 -63.92
N GLY A 264 50.17 6.20 -64.68
CA GLY A 264 51.60 6.31 -64.35
C GLY A 264 52.20 4.98 -63.88
N GLU A 265 52.38 3.96 -64.72
CA GLU A 265 53.27 3.90 -65.89
C GLU A 265 54.76 3.92 -65.53
N ALA A 266 55.42 2.87 -66.01
CA ALA A 266 56.81 2.52 -65.78
C ALA A 266 57.78 3.60 -66.28
N VAL A 267 58.79 3.95 -65.47
CA VAL A 267 60.02 4.55 -65.97
C VAL A 267 61.19 3.63 -65.66
N THR A 268 61.73 3.15 -66.76
CA THR A 268 62.82 2.23 -67.01
C THR A 268 64.16 2.74 -66.47
N ALA A 269 65.00 1.78 -66.08
CA ALA A 269 66.43 1.96 -65.82
C ALA A 269 67.19 2.51 -67.04
N VAL A 270 68.11 3.45 -66.83
CA VAL A 270 69.29 3.65 -67.69
C VAL A 270 70.49 4.03 -66.82
N ALA A 271 71.60 3.34 -67.07
CA ALA A 271 72.89 3.43 -66.42
C ALA A 271 73.69 4.70 -66.80
N ALA A 272 74.52 5.16 -65.87
CA ALA A 272 75.90 5.62 -66.09
C ALA A 272 76.64 5.65 -64.75
#